data_AF-D9PKC8-F1
#
_entry.id   AF-D9PKC8-F1
#
_cell.length_a   1.000
_cell.length_b   1.000
_cell.length_c   1.000
_cell.angle_alpha   90.00
_cell.angle_beta   90.00
_cell.angle_gamma   90.00
#
_symmetry.space_group_name_H-M   'P 1'
#
loop_
_entity.id
_entity.type
_entity.pdbx_description
1 polymer ?
#
loop_
_entity_poly.entity_id
_entity_poly.type
_entity_poly.pdbx_seq_one_letter_code
_entity_poly.pdbx_strand_id
1 'polypeptide(L)' 'MKPLIKKLFLNIRIWDVMASVRSDLSIANSLNTQNRIRKYYKKDSIVLYPPVETERFAKKIENNLVYNNPFFIE' A
#
# COMPACT_ATOMS: atom_id res chain seq x y z
N MET A 1 -16.95 24.93 -6.97
CA MET A 1 -15.88 24.27 -6.16
C MET A 1 -15.38 22.94 -6.75
N LYS A 2 -16.26 21.97 -7.08
CA LYS A 2 -15.88 20.66 -7.65
C LYS A 2 -14.93 20.68 -8.88
N PRO A 3 -15.12 21.54 -9.91
CA PRO A 3 -14.26 21.50 -11.09
C PRO A 3 -12.82 21.98 -10.82
N LEU A 4 -12.64 22.94 -9.90
CA LEU A 4 -11.32 23.43 -9.49
C LEU A 4 -10.53 22.33 -8.76
N ILE A 5 -11.20 21.64 -7.83
CA ILE A 5 -10.63 20.51 -7.09
C ILE A 5 -10.27 19.37 -8.06
N LYS A 6 -11.11 19.08 -9.06
CA LYS A 6 -10.83 18.07 -10.09
C LYS A 6 -9.57 18.42 -10.90
N LYS A 7 -9.42 19.69 -11.30
CA LYS A 7 -8.23 20.16 -12.03
C LYS A 7 -6.97 20.07 -11.17
N LEU A 8 -7.07 20.43 -9.89
CA LEU A 8 -5.97 20.31 -8.94
C LEU A 8 -5.51 18.86 -8.78
N PHE A 9 -6.43 17.92 -8.56
CA PHE A 9 -6.08 16.50 -8.42
C PHE A 9 -5.47 15.89 -9.69
N LEU A 10 -5.93 16.33 -10.87
CA LEU A 10 -5.32 15.89 -12.13
C LEU A 10 -3.84 16.30 -12.20
N ASN A 11 -3.54 17.55 -11.85
CA ASN A 11 -2.17 18.06 -11.86
C ASN A 11 -1.28 17.32 -10.85
N ILE A 12 -1.77 17.08 -9.63
CA ILE A 12 -1.05 16.31 -8.61
C ILE A 12 -0.77 14.89 -9.10
N ARG A 13 -1.75 14.24 -9.76
CA ARG A 13 -1.58 12.89 -10.30
C ARG A 13 -0.51 12.83 -11.39
N ILE A 14 -0.48 13.82 -12.29
CA ILE A 14 0.55 13.90 -13.34
C ILE A 14 1.93 14.07 -12.69
N TRP A 15 2.04 15.00 -11.75
CA TRP A 15 3.28 15.26 -11.02
C TRP A 15 3.80 14.03 -10.29
N ASP A 16 2.92 13.30 -9.60
CA ASP A 16 3.24 12.06 -8.88
C ASP A 16 3.77 10.95 -9.82
N VAL A 17 3.14 10.75 -10.97
CA VAL A 17 3.63 9.80 -11.99
C VAL A 17 5.00 10.23 -12.52
N MET A 18 5.19 11.51 -12.86
CA MET A 18 6.49 12.00 -13.35
C MET A 18 7.60 11.84 -12.31
N ALA A 19 7.32 12.10 -11.04
CA ALA A 19 8.27 11.90 -9.95
C ALA A 19 8.67 10.42 -9.82
N SER A 20 7.71 9.49 -9.98
CA SER A 20 7.97 8.05 -9.91
C SER A 20 8.89 7.52 -11.03
N VAL A 21 8.92 8.17 -12.20
CA VAL A 21 9.76 7.74 -13.33
C VAL A 21 11.25 7.91 -13.01
N ARG A 22 11.59 8.95 -12.24
CA ARG A 22 12.98 9.31 -11.92
C ARG A 22 13.67 8.36 -10.93
N SER A 23 12.94 7.51 -10.23
CA SER A 23 13.55 6.60 -9.24
C SER A 23 14.25 5.43 -9.92
N ASP A 24 15.50 5.18 -9.57
CA ASP A 24 16.28 4.04 -10.05
C ASP A 24 15.75 2.71 -9.48
N LEU A 25 15.32 2.74 -8.22
CA LEU A 25 14.78 1.58 -7.51
C LEU A 25 13.46 1.94 -6.83
N SER A 26 12.50 1.01 -6.88
CA SER A 26 11.24 1.10 -6.14
C SER A 26 11.18 0.01 -5.08
N ILE A 27 10.94 0.38 -3.83
CA ILE A 27 10.81 -0.53 -2.69
C ILE A 27 9.39 -0.39 -2.12
N ALA A 28 8.70 -1.52 -1.95
CA ALA A 28 7.39 -1.60 -1.34
C ALA A 28 7.50 -2.17 0.07
N ASN A 29 6.70 -1.63 1.00
CA ASN A 29 6.64 -2.16 2.38
C ASN A 29 5.76 -3.42 2.52
N SER A 30 5.05 -3.80 1.46
CA SER A 30 4.10 -4.92 1.43
C SER A 30 3.71 -5.26 -0.01
N LEU A 31 3.11 -6.44 -0.21
CA LEU A 31 2.52 -6.84 -1.50
C LEU A 31 1.38 -5.91 -1.95
N ASN A 32 0.60 -5.36 -1.01
CA ASN A 32 -0.46 -4.41 -1.34
C ASN A 32 0.12 -3.13 -1.97
N THR A 33 1.16 -2.56 -1.35
CA THR A 33 1.85 -1.39 -1.89
C THR A 33 2.54 -1.70 -3.22
N GLN A 34 3.18 -2.87 -3.35
CA GLN A 34 3.77 -3.32 -4.62
C GLN A 34 2.73 -3.37 -5.76
N ASN A 35 1.55 -3.93 -5.49
CA ASN A 35 0.45 -3.97 -6.46
C ASN A 35 -0.05 -2.57 -6.85
N ARG A 36 -0.07 -1.63 -5.90
CA ARG A 36 -0.42 -0.22 -6.19
C ARG A 36 0.65 0.45 -7.06
N ILE A 37 1.93 0.24 -6.77
CA ILE A 37 3.04 0.75 -7.59
C ILE A 37 2.90 0.23 -9.03
N ARG A 38 2.68 -1.07 -9.21
CA ARG A 38 2.43 -1.68 -10.53
C ARG A 38 1.19 -1.10 -11.20
N LYS A 39 0.09 -0.91 -10.46
CA LYS A 39 -1.17 -0.40 -11.02
C LYS A 39 -1.04 1.05 -11.52
N TYR A 40 -0.49 1.93 -10.69
CA TYR A 40 -0.49 3.38 -10.92
C TYR A 40 0.73 3.90 -11.66
N TYR A 41 1.91 3.34 -11.39
CA TYR A 41 3.18 3.79 -11.98
C TYR A 41 3.71 2.87 -13.07
N LYS A 42 3.10 1.68 -13.27
CA LYS A 42 3.56 0.67 -14.25
C LYS A 42 5.03 0.27 -14.05
N LYS A 43 5.50 0.30 -12.81
CA LYS A 43 6.84 -0.11 -12.38
C LYS A 43 6.77 -1.33 -11.48
N ASP A 44 7.80 -2.16 -11.54
CA ASP A 44 8.03 -3.21 -10.56
C ASP A 44 8.70 -2.63 -9.30
N SER A 45 8.58 -3.35 -8.18
CA SER A 45 9.23 -2.97 -6.93
C SER A 45 9.61 -4.18 -6.11
N ILE A 46 10.68 -4.07 -5.33
CA ILE A 46 11.12 -5.10 -4.39
C ILE A 46 10.34 -4.91 -3.08
N VAL A 47 9.84 -5.99 -2.49
CA VAL A 47 9.17 -5.91 -1.19
C VAL A 47 10.20 -6.04 -0.07
N LEU A 48 10.32 -4.99 0.74
CA LEU A 48 11.07 -4.97 1.99
C LEU A 48 10.09 -4.69 3.12
N TYR A 49 9.72 -5.73 3.86
CA TYR A 49 8.82 -5.56 4.99
C TYR A 49 9.45 -4.68 6.08
N PRO A 50 8.69 -3.75 6.67
CA PRO A 50 9.23 -2.88 7.70
C PRO A 50 9.62 -3.70 8.95
N PRO A 51 10.69 -3.33 9.66
CA PRO A 51 10.99 -3.92 10.94
C PRO A 51 9.91 -3.49 11.93
N VAL A 52 9.02 -4.43 12.29
CA VAL A 52 8.03 -4.25 13.33
C VAL A 52 8.38 -5.18 14.48
N GLU A 53 8.26 -4.69 15.70
CA GLU A 53 8.46 -5.46 16.93
C GLU A 53 7.29 -6.44 17.10
N THR A 54 7.39 -7.61 16.46
CA THR A 54 6.32 -8.61 16.44
C THR A 54 5.98 -9.09 17.84
N GLU A 55 6.94 -9.14 18.75
CA GLU A 55 6.74 -9.54 20.15
C GLU A 55 5.76 -8.61 20.88
N ARG A 56 5.86 -7.30 20.67
CA ARG A 56 4.96 -6.30 21.25
C ARG A 56 3.51 -6.47 20.77
N PHE A 57 3.32 -6.96 19.56
CA PHE A 57 2.00 -7.13 18.93
C PHE A 57 1.54 -8.60 18.86
N ALA A 58 2.33 -9.54 19.39
CA ALA A 58 1.96 -10.93 19.48
C ALA A 58 0.78 -11.05 20.44
N LYS A 59 -0.42 -11.10 19.88
CA LYS A 59 -1.64 -11.33 20.65
C LYS A 59 -1.45 -12.65 21.41
N LYS A 60 -1.57 -12.65 22.74
CA LYS A 60 -1.84 -13.89 23.47
C LYS A 60 -3.17 -14.40 22.95
N ILE A 61 -3.13 -15.38 22.07
CA ILE A 61 -4.34 -16.10 21.67
C ILE A 61 -4.74 -16.92 22.90
N GLU A 62 -5.72 -16.43 23.66
CA GLU A 62 -6.46 -17.31 24.56
C GLU A 62 -7.29 -18.25 23.69
N ASN A 63 -7.16 -19.56 23.92
CA ASN A 63 -7.66 -20.65 23.07
C ASN A 63 -9.20 -20.76 22.95
N ASN A 64 -9.97 -19.69 23.23
CA ASN A 64 -11.44 -19.72 23.25
C ASN A 64 -12.14 -18.79 22.25
N LEU A 65 -11.43 -18.29 21.23
CA LEU A 65 -12.07 -17.57 20.13
C LEU A 65 -12.21 -18.51 18.94
N VAL A 66 -13.37 -19.14 18.84
CA VAL A 66 -13.90 -19.76 17.62
C VAL A 66 -13.76 -18.72 16.49
N TYR A 67 -12.86 -18.96 15.55
CA TYR A 67 -12.66 -18.12 14.38
C TYR A 67 -13.85 -18.28 13.43
N ASN A 68 -14.98 -17.64 13.76
CA ASN A 68 -15.99 -17.31 12.76
C ASN A 68 -15.44 -16.13 11.95
N ASN A 69 -14.68 -16.51 10.93
CA ASN A 69 -14.00 -15.74 9.90
C ASN A 69 -14.50 -14.28 9.70
N PRO A 70 -13.73 -13.25 10.11
CA PRO A 70 -14.08 -11.86 9.85
C PRO A 70 -13.50 -11.25 8.55
N PHE A 71 -12.71 -11.99 7.74
CA PHE A 71 -11.89 -11.35 6.69
C PHE A 71 -11.88 -12.00 5.31
N PHE A 72 -12.65 -13.05 5.05
CA PHE A 72 -12.88 -13.53 3.69
C PHE A 72 -14.37 -13.47 3.36
N ILE A 73 -14.74 -12.59 2.43
CA ILE A 73 -16.00 -12.66 1.69
C ILE A 73 -15.63 -13.36 0.39
N GLU A 74 -15.99 -14.64 0.27
CA GLU A 74 -16.17 -15.29 -1.04
C GLU A 74 -17.53 -14.89 -1.61
#